data_AF-A0A2T9Y2K9-F1
#
_entry.id   AF-A0A2T9Y2K9-F1
#
_cell.length_a   1.000
_cell.length_b   1.000
_cell.length_c   1.000
_cell.angle_alpha   90.00
_cell.angle_beta   90.00
_cell.angle_gamma   90.00
#
_symmetry.space_group_name_H-M   'P 1'
#
loop_
_entity.id
_entity.type
_entity.pdbx_description
1 polymer ?
#
loop_
_entity_poly.entity_id
_entity_poly.type
_entity_poly.pdbx_seq_one_letter_code
_entity_poly.pdbx_strand_id
1 'polypeptide(L)'
;IARLRESVDEYKVHKMLSSKQRLNFNSQIGHLQGKSCIIITDFKENFKIGGGPVESSRDYYEKPQISDLCFCVISKSGGSVQRRYYNYLSENLSHDSLFAINCLKSLLSRSEMQGYEDVSLWSDSGPHFKNADYLYATCIELPWLFPRSRFTLNYFMENHGKSDVDGHFGLLTRWHKDIERSRRISSIDELVSAFREKAESTAVVSGRSSTGDVYMFDIYQKDFVRGVRVKVEVSEGFKNYLTFYLEFGFSAIGKPSSIL
;
A
#
# COMPACT_ATOMS: atom_id res chain seq x y z
N ILE A 1 15.23 -27.82 -25.17
CA ILE A 1 16.32 -27.86 -24.16
C ILE A 1 16.86 -26.45 -23.85
N ALA A 2 17.24 -25.63 -24.83
CA ALA A 2 17.74 -24.26 -24.60
C ALA A 2 16.74 -23.34 -23.86
N ARG A 3 15.48 -23.25 -24.34
CA ARG A 3 14.41 -22.48 -23.68
C ARG A 3 14.14 -22.88 -22.23
N LEU A 4 14.26 -24.18 -21.92
CA LEU A 4 14.08 -24.67 -20.55
C LEU A 4 15.22 -24.23 -19.62
N ARG A 5 16.45 -24.16 -20.13
CA ARG A 5 17.60 -23.66 -19.34
C ARG A 5 17.45 -22.17 -19.06
N GLU A 6 17.07 -21.40 -20.07
CA GLU A 6 16.78 -19.97 -19.95
C GLU A 6 15.70 -19.69 -18.89
N SER A 7 14.54 -20.35 -18.97
CA SER A 7 13.49 -20.20 -17.95
C SER A 7 13.92 -20.63 -16.55
N VAL A 8 14.77 -21.67 -16.44
CA VAL A 8 15.31 -22.10 -15.14
C VAL A 8 16.27 -21.05 -14.57
N ASP A 9 17.10 -20.44 -15.39
CA ASP A 9 18.04 -19.42 -14.95
C ASP A 9 17.32 -18.10 -14.59
N GLU A 10 16.32 -17.69 -15.37
CA GLU A 10 15.40 -16.60 -15.02
C GLU A 10 14.70 -16.84 -13.68
N TYR A 11 14.21 -18.06 -13.45
CA TYR A 11 13.58 -18.43 -12.18
C TYR A 11 14.56 -18.37 -11.00
N LYS A 12 15.81 -18.81 -11.17
CA LYS A 12 16.85 -18.71 -10.13
C LYS A 12 17.14 -17.26 -9.79
N VAL A 13 17.30 -16.40 -10.80
CA VAL A 13 17.51 -14.96 -10.62
C VAL A 13 16.32 -14.37 -9.88
N HIS A 14 15.09 -14.68 -10.30
CA HIS A 14 13.87 -14.22 -9.65
C HIS A 14 13.81 -14.59 -8.16
N LYS A 15 14.11 -15.84 -7.80
CA LYS A 15 14.14 -16.32 -6.41
C LYS A 15 15.23 -15.64 -5.58
N MET A 16 16.42 -15.43 -6.17
CA MET A 16 17.53 -14.74 -5.53
C MET A 16 17.19 -13.27 -5.23
N LEU A 17 16.63 -12.55 -6.22
CA LEU A 17 16.20 -11.17 -6.06
C LEU A 17 15.09 -11.03 -5.02
N SER A 18 14.14 -11.96 -5.01
CA SER A 18 13.05 -12.01 -4.01
C SER A 18 13.61 -12.14 -2.59
N SER A 19 14.56 -13.05 -2.40
CA SER A 19 15.23 -13.26 -1.11
C SER A 19 16.01 -12.01 -0.68
N LYS A 20 16.74 -11.39 -1.60
CA LYS A 20 17.50 -10.17 -1.32
C LYS A 20 16.59 -9.00 -0.92
N GLN A 21 15.47 -8.79 -1.62
CA GLN A 21 14.55 -7.72 -1.23
C GLN A 21 13.87 -7.97 0.11
N ARG A 22 13.58 -9.22 0.45
CA ARG A 22 13.07 -9.55 1.79
C ARG A 22 14.10 -9.25 2.87
N LEU A 23 15.38 -9.54 2.63
CA LEU A 23 16.47 -9.21 3.56
C LEU A 23 16.63 -7.68 3.70
N ASN A 24 16.59 -6.94 2.60
CA ASN A 24 16.65 -5.48 2.60
C ASN A 24 15.50 -4.87 3.42
N PHE A 25 14.27 -5.31 3.17
CA PHE A 25 13.09 -4.87 3.89
C PHE A 25 13.21 -5.14 5.40
N ASN A 26 13.57 -6.36 5.79
CA ASN A 26 13.75 -6.72 7.19
C ASN A 26 14.89 -5.93 7.85
N SER A 27 15.98 -5.69 7.12
CA SER A 27 17.09 -4.85 7.58
C SER A 27 16.61 -3.42 7.82
N GLN A 28 15.84 -2.83 6.89
CA GLN A 28 15.30 -1.48 7.08
C GLN A 28 14.39 -1.39 8.32
N ILE A 29 13.53 -2.38 8.57
CA ILE A 29 12.74 -2.43 9.82
C ILE A 29 13.65 -2.40 11.05
N GLY A 30 14.73 -3.19 11.05
CA GLY A 30 15.70 -3.25 12.15
C GLY A 30 16.41 -1.90 12.40
N HIS A 31 16.68 -1.16 11.32
CA HIS A 31 17.38 0.13 11.35
C HIS A 31 16.45 1.35 11.47
N LEU A 32 15.13 1.17 11.58
CA LEU A 32 14.20 2.29 11.79
C LEU A 32 14.61 3.12 13.02
N GLN A 33 14.75 4.43 12.80
CA GLN A 33 15.01 5.47 13.79
C GLN A 33 13.77 6.37 13.96
N GLY A 34 13.82 7.29 14.94
CA GLY A 34 12.67 8.10 15.33
C GLY A 34 12.07 8.99 14.23
N LYS A 35 12.86 9.38 13.23
CA LYS A 35 12.40 10.20 12.09
C LYS A 35 12.30 9.42 10.77
N SER A 36 12.39 8.09 10.82
CA SER A 36 12.24 7.26 9.63
C SER A 36 10.98 6.41 9.71
N CYS A 37 10.33 6.19 8.58
CA CYS A 37 9.25 5.22 8.46
C CYS A 37 9.35 4.42 7.16
N ILE A 38 8.72 3.25 7.19
CA ILE A 38 8.44 2.44 6.00
C ILE A 38 6.93 2.54 5.74
N ILE A 39 6.54 2.73 4.48
CA ILE A 39 5.14 2.70 4.06
C ILE A 39 4.98 1.56 3.07
N ILE A 40 4.24 0.52 3.43
CA ILE A 40 3.86 -0.56 2.52
C ILE A 40 2.50 -0.24 1.93
N THR A 41 2.36 -0.34 0.63
CA THR A 41 1.11 -0.05 -0.09
C THR A 41 0.67 -1.26 -0.88
N ASP A 42 -0.62 -1.59 -0.79
CA ASP A 42 -1.24 -2.61 -1.65
C ASP A 42 -2.76 -2.37 -1.80
N PHE A 43 -3.35 -2.90 -2.88
CA PHE A 43 -4.79 -2.94 -3.08
C PHE A 43 -5.38 -4.25 -2.61
N LYS A 44 -6.52 -4.18 -1.94
CA LYS A 44 -7.32 -5.36 -1.63
C LYS A 44 -8.11 -5.82 -2.85
N GLU A 45 -8.41 -7.11 -2.91
CA GLU A 45 -9.61 -7.57 -3.61
C GLU A 45 -10.86 -6.85 -3.08
N ASN A 46 -11.68 -6.34 -4.00
CA ASN A 46 -12.85 -5.52 -3.68
C ASN A 46 -13.79 -6.21 -2.70
N PHE A 47 -14.26 -5.46 -1.71
CA PHE A 47 -15.40 -5.88 -0.89
C PHE A 47 -16.66 -5.87 -1.75
N LYS A 48 -17.54 -6.84 -1.52
CA LYS A 48 -18.88 -6.87 -2.11
C LYS A 48 -19.87 -6.52 -1.03
N ILE A 49 -20.53 -5.37 -1.16
CA ILE A 49 -21.55 -4.92 -0.23
C ILE A 49 -22.95 -5.29 -0.75
N GLY A 50 -23.98 -5.09 0.06
CA GLY A 50 -25.36 -5.47 -0.23
C GLY A 50 -25.75 -6.86 0.25
N GLY A 51 -24.78 -7.64 0.73
CA GLY A 51 -24.99 -8.92 1.41
C GLY A 51 -25.52 -8.78 2.84
N GLY A 52 -26.07 -9.85 3.38
CA GLY A 52 -26.67 -9.88 4.72
C GLY A 52 -27.05 -11.30 5.17
N PRO A 53 -27.72 -11.45 6.34
CA PRO A 53 -28.00 -12.77 6.91
C PRO A 53 -28.90 -13.66 6.03
N VAL A 54 -29.70 -13.05 5.14
CA VAL A 54 -30.56 -13.73 4.18
C VAL A 54 -30.28 -13.14 2.80
N GLU A 55 -29.92 -13.99 1.83
CA GLU A 55 -29.63 -13.58 0.45
C GLU A 55 -30.51 -14.35 -0.53
N SER A 56 -31.14 -13.65 -1.47
CA SER A 56 -31.74 -14.31 -2.63
C SER A 56 -30.68 -14.58 -3.70
N SER A 57 -30.91 -15.56 -4.57
CA SER A 57 -30.01 -15.88 -5.68
C SER A 57 -29.82 -14.73 -6.68
N ARG A 58 -30.75 -13.76 -6.72
CA ARG A 58 -30.65 -12.55 -7.54
C ARG A 58 -29.73 -11.50 -6.90
N ASP A 59 -29.75 -11.36 -5.58
CA ASP A 59 -28.91 -10.39 -4.84
C ASP A 59 -27.41 -10.72 -4.89
N TYR A 60 -27.05 -11.97 -5.21
CA TYR A 60 -25.66 -12.42 -5.19
C TYR A 60 -24.80 -11.87 -6.34
N TYR A 61 -25.38 -11.65 -7.53
CA TYR A 61 -24.62 -11.27 -8.74
C TYR A 61 -24.51 -9.76 -8.95
N GLU A 62 -25.37 -8.94 -8.34
CA GLU A 62 -25.43 -7.49 -8.54
C GLU A 62 -24.84 -6.69 -7.36
N LYS A 63 -24.05 -7.34 -6.49
CA LYS A 63 -23.48 -6.68 -5.31
C LYS A 63 -22.52 -5.53 -5.69
N PRO A 64 -22.76 -4.30 -5.22
CA PRO A 64 -21.82 -3.21 -5.41
C PRO A 64 -20.44 -3.57 -4.85
N GLN A 65 -19.40 -3.16 -5.55
CA GLN A 65 -18.02 -3.43 -5.17
C GLN A 65 -17.38 -2.17 -4.59
N ILE A 66 -16.62 -2.33 -3.53
CA ILE A 66 -15.85 -1.28 -2.89
C ILE A 66 -14.37 -1.66 -2.93
N SER A 67 -13.54 -0.81 -3.53
CA SER A 67 -12.10 -0.95 -3.52
C SER A 67 -11.54 -0.49 -2.17
N ASP A 68 -10.37 -1.02 -1.81
CA ASP A 68 -9.66 -0.65 -0.59
C ASP A 68 -8.15 -0.59 -0.89
N LEU A 69 -7.59 0.61 -0.87
CA LEU A 69 -6.15 0.85 -0.92
C LEU A 69 -5.63 1.03 0.50
N CYS A 70 -4.71 0.17 0.92
CA CYS A 70 -4.16 0.23 2.26
C CYS A 70 -2.69 0.64 2.26
N PHE A 71 -2.36 1.55 3.18
CA PHE A 71 -1.00 1.87 3.57
C PHE A 71 -0.72 1.34 4.98
N CYS A 72 0.27 0.46 5.13
CA CYS A 72 0.83 0.11 6.43
C CYS A 72 2.07 0.98 6.69
N VAL A 73 1.95 1.90 7.63
CA VAL A 73 3.06 2.74 8.12
C VAL A 73 3.74 2.02 9.28
N ILE A 74 5.00 1.65 9.08
CA ILE A 74 5.87 1.03 10.07
C ILE A 74 6.86 2.08 10.58
N SER A 75 6.88 2.27 11.89
CA SER A 75 7.76 3.22 12.57
C SER A 75 8.28 2.63 13.87
N LYS A 76 9.27 3.25 14.49
CA LYS A 76 9.82 2.82 15.78
C LYS A 76 9.61 3.91 16.82
N SER A 77 8.95 3.56 17.93
CA SER A 77 8.77 4.44 19.07
C SER A 77 9.08 3.69 20.36
N GLY A 78 9.88 4.30 21.24
CA GLY A 78 10.32 3.66 22.49
C GLY A 78 11.06 2.33 22.29
N GLY A 79 11.76 2.17 21.16
CA GLY A 79 12.46 0.93 20.80
C GLY A 79 11.59 -0.17 20.20
N SER A 80 10.26 0.01 20.19
CA SER A 80 9.31 -0.97 19.64
C SER A 80 8.80 -0.57 18.26
N VAL A 81 8.64 -1.57 17.39
CA VAL A 81 8.07 -1.39 16.05
C VAL A 81 6.56 -1.23 16.18
N GLN A 82 6.04 -0.14 15.65
CA GLN A 82 4.62 0.15 15.56
C GLN A 82 4.15 0.08 14.11
N ARG A 83 2.93 -0.40 13.92
CA ARG A 83 2.25 -0.53 12.62
C ARG A 83 0.93 0.20 12.70
N ARG A 84 0.69 1.09 11.74
CA ARG A 84 -0.57 1.84 11.59
C ARG A 84 -1.08 1.64 10.17
N TYR A 85 -2.36 1.33 10.03
CA TYR A 85 -3.00 0.96 8.77
C TYR A 85 -3.98 2.05 8.36
N TYR A 86 -3.78 2.63 7.18
CA TYR A 86 -4.62 3.67 6.62
C TYR A 86 -5.31 3.11 5.37
N ASN A 87 -6.61 2.92 5.46
CA ASN A 87 -7.43 2.32 4.43
C ASN A 87 -8.22 3.42 3.73
N TYR A 88 -8.09 3.50 2.41
CA TYR A 88 -8.81 4.43 1.55
C TYR A 88 -9.83 3.63 0.73
N LEU A 89 -11.07 3.60 1.21
CA LEU A 89 -12.15 2.89 0.55
C LEU A 89 -12.74 3.75 -0.56
N SER A 90 -13.12 3.14 -1.68
CA SER A 90 -13.73 3.89 -2.79
C SER A 90 -14.70 3.04 -3.61
N GLU A 91 -15.68 3.70 -4.21
CA GLU A 91 -16.49 3.10 -5.28
C GLU A 91 -15.73 3.08 -6.62
N ASN A 92 -14.59 3.79 -6.72
CA ASN A 92 -13.71 3.71 -7.88
C ASN A 92 -12.92 2.40 -7.90
N LEU A 93 -13.22 1.54 -8.88
CA LEU A 93 -12.59 0.23 -9.04
C LEU A 93 -11.37 0.22 -9.98
N SER A 94 -10.91 1.39 -10.43
CA SER A 94 -9.88 1.47 -11.47
C SER A 94 -8.52 0.90 -11.07
N HIS A 95 -8.22 0.87 -9.76
CA HIS A 95 -6.95 0.43 -9.17
C HIS A 95 -5.76 0.97 -9.96
N ASP A 96 -5.81 2.27 -10.29
CA ASP A 96 -4.80 2.92 -11.12
C ASP A 96 -3.79 3.69 -10.26
N SER A 97 -2.68 4.07 -10.90
CA SER A 97 -1.61 4.82 -10.24
C SER A 97 -2.07 6.18 -9.72
N LEU A 98 -3.06 6.83 -10.36
CA LEU A 98 -3.55 8.14 -9.92
C LEU A 98 -4.28 8.02 -8.58
N PHE A 99 -5.12 7.00 -8.43
CA PHE A 99 -5.75 6.67 -7.15
C PHE A 99 -4.67 6.45 -6.08
N ALA A 100 -3.68 5.59 -6.34
CA ALA A 100 -2.60 5.34 -5.39
C ALA A 100 -1.82 6.61 -5.00
N ILE A 101 -1.47 7.45 -5.98
CA ILE A 101 -0.72 8.70 -5.76
C ILE A 101 -1.53 9.69 -4.93
N ASN A 102 -2.82 9.88 -5.24
CA ASN A 102 -3.66 10.83 -4.52
C ASN A 102 -3.85 10.43 -3.06
N CYS A 103 -4.08 9.15 -2.79
CA CYS A 103 -4.17 8.64 -1.43
C CYS A 103 -2.83 8.72 -0.70
N LEU A 104 -1.69 8.46 -1.37
CA LEU A 104 -0.37 8.63 -0.78
C LEU A 104 -0.10 10.10 -0.39
N LYS A 105 -0.47 11.06 -1.24
CA LYS A 105 -0.38 12.50 -0.91
C LYS A 105 -1.27 12.87 0.27
N SER A 106 -2.50 12.35 0.30
CA SER A 106 -3.42 12.54 1.42
C SER A 106 -2.82 12.01 2.73
N LEU A 107 -2.27 10.78 2.71
CA LEU A 107 -1.59 10.18 3.85
C LEU A 107 -0.42 11.05 4.32
N LEU A 108 0.48 11.42 3.41
CA LEU A 108 1.67 12.21 3.75
C LEU A 108 1.32 13.60 4.27
N SER A 109 0.19 14.18 3.87
CA SER A 109 -0.29 15.49 4.36
C SER A 109 -0.78 15.46 5.81
N ARG A 110 -0.98 14.28 6.40
CA ARG A 110 -1.42 14.13 7.79
C ARG A 110 -0.32 14.59 8.75
N SER A 111 -0.72 15.26 9.84
CA SER A 111 0.21 15.87 10.81
C SER A 111 1.22 14.88 11.39
N GLU A 112 0.78 13.65 11.66
CA GLU A 112 1.58 12.55 12.19
C GLU A 112 2.60 11.98 11.19
N MET A 113 2.45 12.30 9.90
CA MET A 113 3.40 11.91 8.85
C MET A 113 4.48 12.98 8.62
N GLN A 114 4.19 14.24 8.95
CA GLN A 114 5.12 15.36 8.78
C GLN A 114 6.37 15.29 9.67
N GLY A 115 6.39 14.39 10.66
CA GLY A 115 7.56 14.14 11.51
C GLY A 115 8.63 13.23 10.88
N TYR A 116 8.34 12.57 9.76
CA TYR A 116 9.28 11.66 9.10
C TYR A 116 10.14 12.39 8.06
N GLU A 117 11.45 12.32 8.24
CA GLU A 117 12.46 12.85 7.31
C GLU A 117 12.93 11.78 6.33
N ASP A 118 12.82 10.50 6.68
CA ASP A 118 13.21 9.37 5.82
C ASP A 118 12.02 8.43 5.60
N VAL A 119 11.47 8.45 4.39
CA VAL A 119 10.27 7.68 4.02
C VAL A 119 10.61 6.64 2.98
N SER A 120 10.61 5.36 3.39
CA SER A 120 10.82 4.24 2.48
C SER A 120 9.49 3.65 2.04
N LEU A 121 9.10 3.94 0.79
CA LEU A 121 7.91 3.38 0.15
C LEU A 121 8.20 1.96 -0.35
N TRP A 122 7.28 1.04 -0.09
CA TRP A 122 7.31 -0.34 -0.53
C TRP A 122 5.97 -0.73 -1.14
N SER A 123 5.99 -1.41 -2.27
CA SER A 123 4.79 -2.02 -2.87
C SER A 123 5.16 -3.31 -3.60
N ASP A 124 4.15 -4.03 -4.09
CA ASP A 124 4.41 -5.05 -5.10
C ASP A 124 4.84 -4.40 -6.43
N SER A 125 5.32 -5.21 -7.37
CA SER A 125 5.69 -4.74 -8.72
C SER A 125 4.47 -4.61 -9.65
N GLY A 126 3.25 -4.50 -9.11
CA GLY A 126 2.01 -4.41 -9.85
C GLY A 126 1.99 -3.20 -10.80
N PRO A 127 1.31 -3.27 -11.96
CA PRO A 127 1.33 -2.21 -12.97
C PRO A 127 0.89 -0.82 -12.47
N HIS A 128 0.06 -0.79 -11.43
CA HIS A 128 -0.45 0.43 -10.81
C HIS A 128 0.58 1.13 -9.90
N PHE A 129 1.56 0.41 -9.36
CA PHE A 129 2.69 0.99 -8.62
C PHE A 129 3.96 1.09 -9.47
N LYS A 130 4.28 0.08 -10.30
CA LYS A 130 5.49 0.04 -11.11
C LYS A 130 5.30 0.63 -12.50
N ASN A 131 5.11 1.94 -12.57
CA ASN A 131 4.92 2.69 -13.81
C ASN A 131 5.53 4.10 -13.73
N ALA A 132 5.61 4.78 -14.88
CA ALA A 132 6.20 6.11 -15.00
C ALA A 132 5.44 7.21 -14.25
N ASP A 133 4.11 7.10 -14.09
CA ASP A 133 3.33 8.10 -13.33
C ASP A 133 3.69 8.01 -11.83
N TYR A 134 3.73 6.79 -11.29
CA TYR A 134 4.06 6.54 -9.90
C TYR A 134 5.53 6.87 -9.59
N LEU A 135 6.45 6.55 -10.51
CA LEU A 135 7.84 6.95 -10.41
C LEU A 135 7.99 8.47 -10.41
N TYR A 136 7.31 9.18 -11.32
CA TYR A 136 7.31 10.64 -11.34
C TYR A 136 6.83 11.20 -10.00
N ALA A 137 5.67 10.72 -9.53
CA ALA A 137 5.11 11.19 -8.28
C ALA A 137 6.08 10.98 -7.12
N THR A 138 6.61 9.77 -6.96
CA THR A 138 7.44 9.42 -5.80
C THR A 138 8.84 10.01 -5.82
N CYS A 139 9.48 10.13 -6.99
CA CYS A 139 10.85 10.63 -7.10
C CYS A 139 10.95 12.14 -7.37
N ILE A 140 9.90 12.79 -7.87
CA ILE A 140 9.94 14.20 -8.24
C ILE A 140 8.88 15.01 -7.50
N GLU A 141 7.61 14.61 -7.60
CA GLU A 141 6.51 15.39 -7.05
C GLU A 141 6.48 15.40 -5.52
N LEU A 142 6.62 14.24 -4.88
CA LEU A 142 6.60 14.10 -3.42
C LEU A 142 7.78 14.85 -2.77
N PRO A 143 9.04 14.73 -3.23
CA PRO A 143 10.13 15.57 -2.71
C PRO A 143 9.88 17.07 -2.81
N TRP A 144 9.17 17.52 -3.86
CA TRP A 144 8.82 18.94 -4.00
C TRP A 144 7.70 19.37 -3.03
N LEU A 145 6.65 18.54 -2.87
CA LEU A 145 5.53 18.80 -1.96
C LEU A 145 5.93 18.68 -0.48
N PHE A 146 6.86 17.76 -0.16
CA PHE A 146 7.30 17.44 1.19
C PHE A 146 8.82 17.58 1.30
N PRO A 147 9.37 18.80 1.22
CA PRO A 147 10.82 19.04 1.10
C PRO A 147 11.65 18.65 2.33
N ARG A 148 10.99 18.35 3.46
CA ARG A 148 11.65 17.80 4.66
C ARG A 148 11.84 16.29 4.61
N SER A 149 11.15 15.61 3.70
CA SER A 149 11.14 14.16 3.60
C SER A 149 11.93 13.69 2.38
N ARG A 150 12.82 12.72 2.60
CA ARG A 150 13.53 11.98 1.56
C ARG A 150 12.75 10.71 1.27
N PHE A 151 12.47 10.48 0.00
CA PHE A 151 11.69 9.32 -0.45
C PHE A 151 12.60 8.29 -1.13
N THR A 152 12.46 7.03 -0.72
CA THR A 152 13.03 5.88 -1.43
C THR A 152 11.89 4.96 -1.83
N LEU A 153 11.77 4.65 -3.12
CA LEU A 153 10.78 3.73 -3.65
C LEU A 153 11.40 2.34 -3.83
N ASN A 154 10.78 1.32 -3.24
CA ASN A 154 11.22 -0.05 -3.30
C ASN A 154 10.08 -0.97 -3.74
N TYR A 155 10.44 -2.06 -4.41
CA TYR A 155 9.50 -3.05 -4.89
C TYR A 155 9.85 -4.44 -4.35
N PHE A 156 8.82 -5.14 -3.85
CA PHE A 156 8.89 -6.58 -3.69
C PHE A 156 8.87 -7.26 -5.07
N MET A 157 9.50 -8.44 -5.14
CA MET A 157 9.39 -9.29 -6.32
C MET A 157 7.96 -9.84 -6.45
N GLU A 158 7.48 -9.90 -7.69
CA GLU A 158 6.15 -10.42 -8.05
C GLU A 158 5.92 -11.80 -7.41
N ASN A 159 4.69 -12.06 -6.96
CA ASN A 159 4.26 -13.35 -6.39
C ASN A 159 5.00 -13.83 -5.11
N HIS A 160 5.86 -13.00 -4.50
CA HIS A 160 6.60 -13.34 -3.27
C HIS A 160 6.37 -12.37 -2.10
N GLY A 161 5.34 -11.52 -2.23
CA GLY A 161 5.16 -10.31 -1.43
C GLY A 161 4.16 -10.40 -0.28
N LYS A 162 4.00 -11.52 0.44
CA LYS A 162 3.20 -11.46 1.69
C LYS A 162 3.80 -10.40 2.62
N SER A 163 2.97 -9.45 3.00
CA SER A 163 3.33 -8.22 3.70
C SER A 163 2.43 -8.01 4.91
N ASP A 164 2.72 -6.99 5.71
CA ASP A 164 1.86 -6.57 6.81
C ASP A 164 0.46 -6.16 6.34
N VAL A 165 0.33 -5.72 5.08
CA VAL A 165 -0.94 -5.34 4.46
C VAL A 165 -1.82 -6.57 4.18
N ASP A 166 -1.25 -7.68 3.71
CA ASP A 166 -1.99 -8.95 3.49
C ASP A 166 -2.64 -9.47 4.77
N GLY A 167 -1.91 -9.40 5.90
CA GLY A 167 -2.42 -9.80 7.20
C GLY A 167 -3.62 -8.95 7.63
N HIS A 168 -3.52 -7.63 7.41
CA HIS A 168 -4.60 -6.69 7.67
C HIS A 168 -5.81 -6.91 6.76
N PHE A 169 -5.61 -7.16 5.47
CA PHE A 169 -6.71 -7.53 4.56
C PHE A 169 -7.39 -8.85 4.95
N GLY A 170 -6.64 -9.81 5.49
CA GLY A 170 -7.20 -11.01 6.09
C GLY A 170 -8.10 -10.70 7.30
N LEU A 171 -7.69 -9.75 8.15
CA LEU A 171 -8.49 -9.26 9.28
C LEU A 171 -9.77 -8.56 8.79
N LEU A 172 -9.67 -7.61 7.86
CA LEU A 172 -10.84 -6.90 7.33
C LEU A 172 -11.82 -7.84 6.64
N THR A 173 -11.34 -8.86 5.94
CA THR A 173 -12.21 -9.90 5.35
C THR A 173 -13.00 -10.66 6.41
N ARG A 174 -12.38 -10.95 7.57
CA ARG A 174 -13.09 -11.59 8.69
C ARG A 174 -14.12 -10.65 9.31
N TRP A 175 -13.73 -9.39 9.55
CA TRP A 175 -14.65 -8.38 10.06
C TRP A 175 -15.85 -8.20 9.15
N HIS A 176 -15.65 -8.09 7.83
CA HIS A 176 -16.71 -7.98 6.83
C HIS A 176 -17.72 -9.13 6.94
N LYS A 177 -17.21 -10.38 6.93
CA LYS A 177 -18.06 -11.58 7.06
C LYS A 177 -18.84 -11.60 8.37
N ASP A 178 -18.22 -11.19 9.48
CA ASP A 178 -18.89 -11.13 10.77
C ASP A 178 -19.96 -10.04 10.82
N ILE A 179 -19.74 -8.90 10.17
CA ILE A 179 -20.74 -7.84 10.05
C ILE A 179 -21.93 -8.32 9.21
N GLU A 180 -21.67 -8.90 8.03
CA GLU A 180 -22.72 -9.42 7.13
C GLU A 180 -23.62 -10.48 7.78
N ARG A 181 -23.07 -11.28 8.71
CA ARG A 181 -23.86 -12.25 9.50
C ARG A 181 -24.87 -11.60 10.44
N SER A 182 -24.66 -10.34 10.81
CA SER A 182 -25.48 -9.62 11.80
C SER A 182 -26.37 -8.56 11.17
N ARG A 183 -25.91 -7.89 10.10
CA ARG A 183 -26.64 -6.83 9.42
C ARG A 183 -26.24 -6.72 7.95
N ARG A 184 -27.13 -6.13 7.16
CA ARG A 184 -26.83 -5.75 5.78
C ARG A 184 -25.92 -4.52 5.75
N ILE A 185 -24.98 -4.47 4.82
CA ILE A 185 -24.14 -3.28 4.54
C ILE A 185 -24.57 -2.75 3.17
N SER A 186 -25.16 -1.57 3.10
CA SER A 186 -25.80 -1.05 1.88
C SER A 186 -25.02 0.07 1.20
N SER A 187 -24.04 0.65 1.88
CA SER A 187 -23.21 1.74 1.36
C SER A 187 -21.76 1.65 1.85
N ILE A 188 -20.87 2.42 1.21
CA ILE A 188 -19.49 2.59 1.66
C ILE A 188 -19.40 3.22 3.05
N ASP A 189 -20.27 4.20 3.36
CA ASP A 189 -20.31 4.84 4.68
C ASP A 189 -20.66 3.85 5.79
N GLU A 190 -21.63 2.95 5.54
CA GLU A 190 -21.98 1.87 6.46
C GLU A 190 -20.82 0.89 6.65
N LEU A 191 -20.11 0.55 5.56
CA LEU A 191 -18.94 -0.33 5.62
C LEU A 191 -17.82 0.29 6.47
N VAL A 192 -17.48 1.55 6.22
CA VAL A 192 -16.46 2.31 6.96
C VAL A 192 -16.83 2.41 8.44
N SER A 193 -18.08 2.75 8.74
CA SER A 193 -18.58 2.85 10.12
C SER A 193 -18.47 1.49 10.83
N ALA A 194 -18.85 0.40 10.16
CA ALA A 194 -18.75 -0.94 10.71
C ALA A 194 -17.31 -1.37 11.00
N PHE A 195 -16.35 -1.00 10.14
CA PHE A 195 -14.93 -1.27 10.39
C PHE A 195 -14.37 -0.44 11.55
N ARG A 196 -14.80 0.81 11.71
CA ARG A 196 -14.44 1.63 12.89
C ARG A 196 -14.96 1.01 14.18
N GLU A 197 -16.23 0.57 14.22
CA GLU A 197 -16.81 -0.15 15.36
C GLU A 197 -16.03 -1.45 15.70
N LYS A 198 -15.63 -2.22 14.67
CA LYS A 198 -14.81 -3.43 14.85
C LYS A 198 -13.40 -3.12 15.37
N ALA A 199 -12.80 -2.02 14.91
CA ALA A 199 -11.51 -1.57 15.43
C ALA A 199 -11.63 -1.21 16.92
N GLU A 200 -12.59 -0.36 17.29
CA GLU A 200 -12.81 0.09 18.68
C GLU A 200 -13.07 -1.08 19.63
N SER A 201 -13.94 -2.02 19.26
CA SER A 201 -14.21 -3.22 20.07
C SER A 201 -12.96 -4.09 20.27
N THR A 202 -12.07 -4.16 19.28
CA THR A 202 -10.78 -4.87 19.39
C THR A 202 -9.82 -4.15 20.36
N ALA A 203 -9.86 -2.82 20.44
CA ALA A 203 -9.09 -2.04 21.41
C ALA A 203 -9.44 -2.41 22.85
N VAL A 204 -10.75 -2.44 23.13
CA VAL A 204 -11.29 -2.73 24.46
C VAL A 204 -10.85 -4.12 24.93
N VAL A 205 -10.95 -5.13 24.06
CA VAL A 205 -10.56 -6.51 24.40
C VAL A 205 -9.05 -6.64 24.63
N SER A 206 -8.23 -5.85 23.92
CA SER A 206 -6.76 -5.89 24.05
C SER A 206 -6.20 -5.02 25.17
N GLY A 207 -7.05 -4.33 25.94
CA GLY A 207 -6.64 -3.42 27.02
C GLY A 207 -5.87 -2.20 26.53
N ARG A 208 -5.96 -1.86 25.24
CA ARG A 208 -5.34 -0.66 24.66
C ARG A 208 -6.30 0.52 24.83
N SER A 209 -5.78 1.68 25.22
CA SER A 209 -6.58 2.90 25.40
C SER A 209 -7.25 3.39 24.11
N SER A 210 -6.72 3.00 22.93
CA SER A 210 -7.26 3.33 21.59
C SER A 210 -6.62 2.42 20.54
N THR A 211 -7.41 1.89 19.60
CA THR A 211 -6.91 1.39 18.29
C THR A 211 -7.29 2.34 17.15
N GLY A 212 -7.94 3.48 17.46
CA GLY A 212 -8.16 4.53 16.46
C GLY A 212 -6.84 5.05 15.89
N ASP A 213 -5.76 4.91 16.66
CA ASP A 213 -4.40 5.22 16.22
C ASP A 213 -3.74 4.10 15.41
N VAL A 214 -4.36 2.91 15.32
CA VAL A 214 -3.84 1.73 14.61
C VAL A 214 -4.56 1.50 13.29
N TYR A 215 -5.88 1.66 13.25
CA TYR A 215 -6.69 1.43 12.06
C TYR A 215 -7.46 2.71 11.71
N MET A 216 -7.11 3.31 10.58
CA MET A 216 -7.76 4.48 10.02
C MET A 216 -8.49 4.09 8.74
N PHE A 217 -9.69 4.66 8.57
CA PHE A 217 -10.55 4.41 7.41
C PHE A 217 -11.05 5.74 6.88
N ASP A 218 -10.72 6.05 5.64
CA ASP A 218 -11.15 7.25 4.92
C ASP A 218 -11.85 6.83 3.62
N ILE A 219 -12.77 7.66 3.14
CA ILE A 219 -13.42 7.47 1.84
C ILE A 219 -12.69 8.32 0.82
N TYR A 220 -12.13 7.67 -0.20
CA TYR A 220 -11.59 8.35 -1.37
C TYR A 220 -12.71 8.57 -2.39
N GLN A 221 -13.17 9.81 -2.49
CA GLN A 221 -14.01 10.25 -3.61
C GLN A 221 -13.09 10.63 -4.76
N LYS A 222 -13.42 10.15 -5.97
CA LYS A 222 -12.63 10.42 -7.18
C LYS A 222 -12.93 11.83 -7.68
N ASP A 223 -12.59 12.83 -6.87
CA ASP A 223 -12.95 14.23 -7.15
C ASP A 223 -11.94 14.90 -8.08
N PHE A 224 -10.80 14.25 -8.32
CA PHE A 224 -9.75 14.79 -9.16
C PHE A 224 -9.89 14.31 -10.60
N VAL A 225 -10.34 15.23 -11.46
CA VAL A 225 -10.11 15.12 -12.91
C VAL A 225 -8.60 15.07 -13.12
N ARG A 226 -8.14 14.04 -13.83
CA ARG A 226 -6.72 13.89 -14.17
C ARG A 226 -6.29 15.12 -14.97
N GLY A 227 -5.52 16.00 -14.37
CA GLY A 227 -4.93 17.17 -15.03
C GLY A 227 -3.87 16.77 -16.06
N VAL A 228 -2.92 17.67 -16.33
CA VAL A 228 -1.79 17.38 -17.22
C VAL A 228 -1.01 16.18 -16.70
N ARG A 229 -0.92 15.12 -17.52
CA ARG A 229 -0.18 13.90 -17.17
C ARG A 229 1.29 14.12 -17.46
N VAL A 230 2.06 14.38 -16.40
CA VAL A 230 3.52 14.42 -16.47
C VAL A 230 4.05 13.02 -16.19
N LYS A 231 4.97 12.55 -17.02
CA LYS A 231 5.66 11.26 -16.87
C LYS A 231 7.16 11.50 -16.95
N VAL A 232 7.91 10.70 -16.21
CA VAL A 232 9.35 10.57 -16.47
C VAL A 232 9.53 9.72 -17.72
N GLU A 233 10.37 10.20 -18.65
CA GLU A 233 10.92 9.34 -19.69
C GLU A 233 11.94 8.42 -19.04
N VAL A 234 11.65 7.12 -19.03
CA VAL A 234 12.51 6.14 -18.37
C VAL A 234 13.26 5.35 -19.44
N SER A 235 14.57 5.22 -19.25
CA SER A 235 15.43 4.42 -20.14
C SER A 235 14.94 2.98 -20.24
N GLU A 236 15.35 2.28 -21.29
CA GLU A 236 15.10 0.84 -21.43
C GLU A 236 15.52 0.09 -20.16
N GLY A 237 14.71 -0.90 -19.77
CA GLY A 237 14.96 -1.71 -18.58
C GLY A 237 14.50 -1.12 -17.25
N PHE A 238 13.72 -0.03 -17.19
CA PHE A 238 13.08 0.47 -15.95
C PHE A 238 12.51 -0.65 -15.07
N LYS A 239 11.76 -1.57 -15.69
CA LYS A 239 11.09 -2.67 -15.00
C LYS A 239 12.06 -3.67 -14.34
N ASN A 240 13.34 -3.63 -14.68
CA ASN A 240 14.37 -4.51 -14.13
C ASN A 240 14.93 -4.00 -12.79
N TYR A 241 14.67 -2.74 -12.45
CA TYR A 241 15.10 -2.16 -11.18
C TYR A 241 14.02 -2.36 -10.11
N LEU A 242 14.45 -2.48 -8.86
CA LEU A 242 13.57 -2.70 -7.71
C LEU A 242 13.69 -1.62 -6.65
N THR A 243 14.63 -0.68 -6.79
CA THR A 243 14.79 0.45 -5.87
C THR A 243 15.11 1.72 -6.66
N PHE A 244 14.47 2.82 -6.28
CA PHE A 244 14.62 4.14 -6.88
C PHE A 244 14.67 5.23 -5.81
N TYR A 245 15.48 6.26 -6.05
CA TYR A 245 15.55 7.46 -5.23
C TYR A 245 16.08 8.62 -6.07
N LEU A 246 15.88 9.84 -5.58
CA LEU A 246 16.43 11.05 -6.19
C LEU A 246 17.78 11.36 -5.54
N GLU A 247 18.84 11.51 -6.33
CA GLU A 247 20.17 11.92 -5.87
C GLU A 247 20.47 13.32 -6.43
N PHE A 248 20.98 14.24 -5.60
CA PHE A 248 21.19 15.67 -5.88
C PHE A 248 21.29 16.05 -7.38
N GLY A 249 20.25 16.71 -7.88
CA GLY A 249 19.97 16.89 -9.31
C GLY A 249 18.69 16.14 -9.69
N PHE A 250 17.91 16.61 -10.66
CA PHE A 250 16.58 16.07 -10.98
C PHE A 250 16.60 14.66 -11.66
N SER A 251 17.55 13.81 -11.31
CA SER A 251 17.77 12.49 -11.92
C SER A 251 17.35 11.38 -10.95
N ALA A 252 16.30 10.62 -11.31
CA ALA A 252 15.93 9.42 -10.58
C ALA A 252 16.92 8.29 -10.91
N ILE A 253 17.53 7.69 -9.89
CA ILE A 253 18.49 6.59 -10.07
C ILE A 253 17.81 5.27 -9.74
N GLY A 254 17.77 4.36 -10.72
CA GLY A 254 17.38 2.96 -10.51
C GLY A 254 18.60 2.14 -10.11
N LYS A 255 18.52 1.45 -8.96
CA LYS A 255 19.55 0.47 -8.59
C LYS A 255 19.07 -0.94 -8.91
N PRO A 256 19.86 -1.72 -9.67
CA PRO A 256 19.62 -3.14 -9.75
C PRO A 256 19.95 -3.72 -8.39
N SER A 257 19.24 -4.77 -8.00
CA SER A 257 19.36 -5.40 -6.68
C SER A 257 20.76 -5.97 -6.41
N SER A 258 21.72 -5.89 -7.33
CA SER A 258 23.09 -6.38 -7.20
C SER A 258 24.04 -5.49 -6.39
N ILE A 259 23.69 -4.24 -6.02
CA ILE A 259 24.63 -3.34 -5.31
C ILE A 259 23.97 -2.67 -4.10
N LEU A 260 24.02 -3.38 -2.97
CA LEU A 260 24.01 -2.90 -1.59
C LEU A 260 24.91 -3.85 -0.82
#